data_AF-A0A0B1SBZ8-F1
#
_entry.id   AF-A0A0B1SBZ8-F1
#
_cell.length_a   1.000
_cell.length_b   1.000
_cell.length_c   1.000
_cell.angle_alpha   90.00
_cell.angle_beta   90.00
_cell.angle_gamma   90.00
#
_symmetry.space_group_name_H-M   'P 1'
#
loop_
_entity.id
_entity.type
_entity.pdbx_description
1 polymer ?
#
loop_
_entity_poly.entity_id
_entity_poly.type
_entity_poly.pdbx_seq_one_letter_code
_entity_poly.pdbx_strand_id
1 'polypeptide(L)'
;MYSQQPRTHNELPIRFADFGVLHRNELSGSITGLTRVRRFQQDDAHTFCRRDQIGQEIRACLDFLLYCYEKVFGFEFKFRLSTRPEDFLGEITLWDEAEDLLRAALEGSGKAWQLNEGDGAFYGPKIDVTIEDSLGRSHQCATVQLDFQLPQRFDLSYF
;
A
#
# COMPACT_ATOMS: atom_id res chain seq x y z
N MET A 1 4.28 13.28 13.47
CA MET A 1 3.22 14.01 12.75
C MET A 1 1.85 13.71 13.35
N TYR A 2 1.39 12.45 13.32
CA TYR A 2 0.11 12.06 13.96
C TYR A 2 0.04 12.42 15.45
N SER A 3 1.02 11.95 16.25
CA SER A 3 1.07 12.10 17.71
C SER A 3 1.45 13.49 18.24
N GLN A 4 1.62 14.50 17.37
CA GLN A 4 1.95 15.85 17.82
C GLN A 4 0.81 16.53 18.57
N GLN A 5 -0.42 16.06 18.37
CA GLN A 5 -1.62 16.57 19.03
C GLN A 5 -2.56 15.39 19.38
N PRO A 6 -3.32 15.49 20.47
CA PRO A 6 -4.39 14.55 20.76
C PRO A 6 -5.38 14.49 19.58
N ARG A 7 -5.83 13.29 19.21
CA ARG A 7 -6.75 13.07 18.08
C ARG A 7 -8.09 12.56 18.55
N THR A 8 -9.17 13.09 17.98
CA THR A 8 -10.52 12.60 18.24
C THR A 8 -11.00 11.66 17.13
N HIS A 9 -11.92 10.74 17.45
CA HIS A 9 -12.52 9.85 16.46
C HIS A 9 -13.23 10.59 15.31
N ASN A 10 -13.67 11.83 15.54
CA ASN A 10 -14.32 12.69 14.55
C ASN A 10 -13.36 13.28 13.51
N GLU A 11 -12.06 13.36 13.82
CA GLU A 11 -11.06 13.83 12.87
C GLU A 11 -10.64 12.74 11.88
N LEU A 12 -10.96 11.47 12.17
CA LEU A 12 -10.63 10.34 11.32
C LEU A 12 -11.63 10.21 10.16
N PRO A 13 -11.17 9.97 8.92
CA PRO A 13 -9.79 9.63 8.53
C PRO A 13 -8.87 10.85 8.36
N ILE A 14 -7.65 10.76 8.88
CA ILE A 14 -6.58 11.76 8.69
C ILE A 14 -5.63 11.24 7.61
N ARG A 15 -5.40 12.04 6.56
CA ARG A 15 -4.54 11.67 5.42
C ARG A 15 -3.35 12.62 5.34
N PHE A 16 -2.15 12.09 5.38
CA PHE A 16 -0.92 12.84 5.14
C PHE A 16 -0.30 12.39 3.82
N ALA A 17 0.18 13.33 3.02
CA ALA A 17 0.96 13.05 1.83
C ALA A 17 2.35 13.68 1.99
N ASP A 18 3.39 12.97 1.58
CA ASP A 18 4.78 13.41 1.64
C ASP A 18 5.49 13.07 0.32
N PHE A 19 6.21 14.05 -0.21
CA PHE A 19 7.01 13.94 -1.44
C PHE A 19 8.52 14.06 -1.13
N GLY A 20 8.88 13.66 0.10
CA GLY A 20 10.25 13.64 0.59
C GLY A 20 11.19 12.79 -0.25
N VAL A 21 12.48 13.14 -0.21
CA VAL A 21 13.53 12.39 -0.91
C VAL A 21 13.92 11.17 -0.08
N LEU A 22 13.71 9.99 -0.66
CA LEU A 22 14.08 8.72 -0.08
C LEU A 22 15.42 8.23 -0.62
N HIS A 23 16.16 7.52 0.22
CA HIS A 23 17.43 6.89 -0.15
C HIS A 23 17.41 5.42 0.22
N ARG A 24 17.82 4.56 -0.72
CA ARG A 24 18.03 3.12 -0.49
C ARG A 24 19.40 2.73 -1.03
N ASN A 25 20.20 2.03 -0.21
CA ASN A 25 21.53 1.59 -0.63
C ASN A 25 21.45 0.31 -1.48
N GLU A 26 20.87 0.44 -2.67
CA GLU A 26 20.76 -0.64 -3.64
C GLU A 26 22.15 -1.14 -4.08
N LEU A 27 22.26 -2.45 -4.28
CA LEU A 27 23.44 -3.11 -4.84
C LEU A 27 23.80 -2.45 -6.17
N SER A 28 25.08 -2.13 -6.39
CA SER A 28 25.51 -1.39 -7.58
C SER A 28 25.10 -2.09 -8.89
N GLY A 29 25.10 -3.43 -8.92
CA GLY A 29 24.70 -4.22 -10.07
C GLY A 29 23.20 -4.29 -10.35
N SER A 30 22.32 -3.86 -9.43
CA SER A 30 20.86 -3.83 -9.64
C SER A 30 20.33 -2.48 -10.10
N ILE A 31 21.17 -1.44 -10.10
CA ILE A 31 20.77 -0.08 -10.52
C ILE A 31 20.53 -0.08 -12.04
N THR A 32 19.38 0.45 -12.46
CA THR A 32 19.00 0.49 -13.87
C THR A 32 18.15 1.73 -14.17
N GLY A 33 18.64 2.55 -15.10
CA GLY A 33 17.95 3.75 -15.60
C GLY A 33 17.34 4.60 -14.48
N LEU A 34 16.03 4.82 -14.57
CA LEU A 34 15.21 5.48 -13.53
C LEU A 34 14.31 4.50 -12.76
N THR A 35 14.25 3.23 -13.16
CA THR A 35 13.37 2.24 -12.54
C THR A 35 13.94 1.67 -11.24
N ARG A 36 15.27 1.67 -11.06
CA ARG A 36 15.92 1.30 -9.80
C ARG A 36 17.12 2.18 -9.52
N VAL A 37 16.98 3.06 -8.53
CA VAL A 37 17.95 4.11 -8.18
C VAL A 37 18.18 4.17 -6.67
N ARG A 38 19.30 4.77 -6.24
CA ARG A 38 19.60 4.94 -4.80
C ARG A 38 18.90 6.11 -4.15
N ARG A 39 18.40 7.06 -4.95
CA ARG A 39 17.70 8.26 -4.50
C ARG A 39 16.48 8.48 -5.39
N PHE A 40 15.31 8.58 -4.79
CA PHE A 40 14.04 8.77 -5.49
C PHE A 40 13.04 9.53 -4.62
N GLN A 41 11.92 9.94 -5.20
CA GLN A 41 10.80 10.54 -4.50
C GLN A 41 9.56 9.70 -4.80
N GLN A 42 8.77 9.41 -3.77
CA GLN A 42 7.48 8.77 -3.90
C GLN A 42 6.40 9.82 -3.68
N ASP A 43 5.27 9.64 -4.34
CA ASP A 43 3.99 10.24 -3.98
C ASP A 43 3.39 9.53 -2.77
N ASP A 44 4.15 9.50 -1.67
CA ASP A 44 3.85 8.69 -0.49
C ASP A 44 2.69 9.30 0.30
N ALA A 45 1.85 8.44 0.88
CA ALA A 45 0.71 8.86 1.67
C ALA A 45 0.37 7.85 2.77
N HIS A 46 0.03 8.39 3.94
CA HIS A 46 -0.38 7.61 5.10
C HIS A 46 -1.76 8.07 5.57
N THR A 47 -2.71 7.13 5.62
CA THR A 47 -4.08 7.36 6.08
C THR A 47 -4.30 6.69 7.42
N PHE A 48 -4.54 7.48 8.46
CA PHE A 48 -4.96 7.01 9.77
C PHE A 48 -6.49 7.02 9.81
N CYS A 49 -7.11 5.88 10.04
CA CYS A 49 -8.57 5.74 10.04
C CYS A 49 -9.04 4.77 11.11
N ARG A 50 -10.33 4.80 11.42
CA ARG A 50 -10.95 3.79 12.28
C ARG A 50 -11.19 2.50 11.50
N ARG A 51 -11.34 1.38 12.23
CA ARG A 51 -11.57 0.07 11.62
C ARG A 51 -12.79 0.02 10.70
N ASP A 52 -13.88 0.71 11.06
CA ASP A 52 -15.10 0.82 10.26
C ASP A 52 -14.90 1.61 8.94
N GLN A 53 -13.82 2.38 8.83
CA GLN A 53 -13.52 3.23 7.67
C GLN A 53 -12.54 2.56 6.69
N ILE A 54 -11.81 1.51 7.10
CA ILE A 54 -10.74 0.88 6.30
C ILE A 54 -11.22 0.51 4.90
N GLY A 55 -12.35 -0.19 4.78
CA GLY A 55 -12.87 -0.63 3.49
C GLY A 55 -13.29 0.53 2.57
N GLN A 56 -13.69 1.68 3.12
CA GLN A 56 -13.95 2.88 2.32
C GLN A 56 -12.65 3.52 1.83
N GLU A 57 -11.64 3.63 2.69
CA GLU A 57 -10.36 4.25 2.34
C GLU A 57 -9.58 3.42 1.31
N ILE A 58 -9.56 2.09 1.44
CA ILE A 58 -8.92 1.21 0.45
C ILE A 58 -9.60 1.39 -0.91
N ARG A 59 -10.94 1.38 -0.97
CA ARG A 59 -11.68 1.59 -2.22
C ARG A 59 -11.36 2.93 -2.86
N ALA A 60 -11.31 4.02 -2.08
CA ALA A 60 -10.94 5.33 -2.58
C ALA A 60 -9.51 5.34 -3.17
N CYS A 61 -8.55 4.64 -2.54
CA CYS A 61 -7.21 4.48 -3.10
C CYS A 61 -7.21 3.69 -4.40
N LEU A 62 -7.97 2.58 -4.48
CA LEU A 62 -8.08 1.78 -5.70
C LEU A 62 -8.72 2.56 -6.85
N ASP A 63 -9.77 3.35 -6.57
CA ASP A 63 -10.44 4.22 -7.55
C ASP A 63 -9.47 5.29 -8.07
N PHE A 64 -8.65 5.87 -7.19
CA PHE A 64 -7.60 6.81 -7.59
C PHE A 64 -6.56 6.17 -8.50
N LEU A 65 -6.11 4.95 -8.19
CA LEU A 65 -5.19 4.19 -9.04
C LEU A 65 -5.82 3.89 -10.41
N LEU A 66 -7.07 3.43 -10.45
CA LEU A 66 -7.79 3.20 -11.71
C LEU A 66 -7.86 4.46 -12.56
N TYR A 67 -8.19 5.61 -11.95
CA TYR A 67 -8.22 6.89 -12.64
C TYR A 67 -6.85 7.27 -13.22
N CYS A 68 -5.79 7.22 -12.42
CA CYS A 68 -4.44 7.57 -12.86
C CYS A 68 -3.95 6.65 -13.99
N TYR A 69 -3.92 5.34 -13.74
CA TYR A 69 -3.34 4.40 -14.69
C TYR A 69 -4.19 4.23 -15.95
N GLU A 70 -5.51 4.05 -15.85
CA GLU A 70 -6.36 3.79 -17.03
C GLU A 70 -6.82 5.07 -17.73
N LYS A 71 -7.33 6.06 -16.97
CA LYS A 71 -8.00 7.22 -17.58
C LYS A 71 -7.01 8.30 -18.00
N VAL A 72 -5.99 8.56 -17.19
CA VAL A 72 -5.01 9.62 -17.46
C VAL A 72 -3.87 9.12 -18.34
N PHE A 73 -3.23 8.00 -17.95
CA PHE A 73 -2.04 7.51 -18.63
C PHE A 73 -2.31 6.42 -19.69
N GLY A 74 -3.47 5.75 -19.64
CA GLY A 74 -3.83 4.71 -20.61
C GLY A 74 -3.03 3.41 -20.49
N PHE A 75 -2.51 3.09 -19.31
CA PHE A 75 -1.81 1.83 -19.04
C PHE A 75 -2.79 0.68 -18.75
N GLU A 76 -2.48 -0.48 -19.31
CA GLU A 76 -3.00 -1.74 -18.81
C GLU A 76 -2.18 -2.19 -17.59
N PHE A 77 -2.87 -2.59 -16.52
CA PHE A 77 -2.22 -3.03 -15.29
C PHE A 77 -3.02 -4.14 -14.61
N LYS A 78 -2.35 -4.86 -13.71
CA LYS A 78 -2.94 -5.92 -12.88
C LYS A 78 -2.70 -5.63 -11.40
N PHE A 79 -3.69 -5.92 -10.58
CA PHE A 79 -3.51 -5.95 -9.14
C PHE A 79 -2.92 -7.28 -8.69
N ARG A 80 -2.10 -7.26 -7.64
CA ARG A 80 -1.63 -8.46 -6.94
C ARG A 80 -1.90 -8.32 -5.44
N LEU A 81 -2.52 -9.32 -4.84
CA LEU A 81 -2.67 -9.40 -3.39
C LEU A 81 -1.47 -10.15 -2.81
N SER A 82 -0.59 -9.44 -2.11
CA SER A 82 0.59 -10.00 -1.47
C SER A 82 0.29 -10.27 0.01
N THR A 83 0.25 -11.55 0.38
CA THR A 83 -0.20 -12.05 1.70
C THR A 83 0.95 -12.25 2.69
N ARG A 84 0.61 -12.61 3.92
CA ARG A 84 1.52 -12.81 5.05
C ARG A 84 2.77 -13.63 4.69
N PRO A 85 3.99 -13.08 4.88
CA PRO A 85 5.25 -13.81 4.71
C PRO A 85 5.49 -14.81 5.85
N GLU A 86 6.52 -15.66 5.72
CA GLU A 86 6.94 -16.58 6.80
C GLU A 86 7.36 -15.81 8.07
N ASP A 87 8.13 -14.73 7.91
CA ASP A 87 8.56 -13.85 8.99
C ASP A 87 7.65 -12.61 9.07
N PHE A 88 6.70 -12.60 10.00
CA PHE A 88 5.73 -11.51 10.19
C PHE A 88 5.65 -11.02 11.64
N LEU A 89 5.14 -9.80 11.81
CA LEU A 89 4.87 -9.20 13.12
C LEU A 89 3.38 -9.19 13.45
N GLY A 90 3.07 -9.39 14.73
CA GLY A 90 1.73 -9.26 15.30
C GLY A 90 0.90 -10.54 15.25
N GLU A 91 -0.37 -10.41 15.63
CA GLU A 91 -1.29 -11.53 15.77
C GLU A 91 -1.81 -12.02 14.41
N ILE A 92 -1.90 -13.34 14.25
CA ILE A 92 -2.44 -13.99 13.04
C ILE A 92 -3.87 -13.51 12.74
N THR A 93 -4.68 -13.29 13.76
CA THR A 93 -6.07 -12.84 13.60
C THR A 93 -6.17 -11.45 12.97
N LEU A 94 -5.24 -10.54 13.27
CA LEU A 94 -5.19 -9.22 12.64
C LEU A 94 -4.74 -9.31 11.18
N TRP A 95 -3.85 -10.25 10.88
CA TRP A 95 -3.43 -10.51 9.51
C TRP A 95 -4.57 -11.08 8.66
N ASP A 96 -5.30 -12.06 9.20
CA ASP A 96 -6.44 -12.64 8.50
C ASP A 96 -7.51 -11.56 8.22
N GLU A 97 -7.81 -10.70 9.20
CA GLU A 97 -8.69 -9.52 9.03
C GLU A 97 -8.16 -8.57 7.94
N ALA A 98 -6.86 -8.28 7.94
CA ALA A 98 -6.24 -7.39 6.98
C ALA A 98 -6.33 -7.93 5.54
N GLU A 99 -6.02 -9.22 5.37
CA GLU A 99 -6.07 -9.91 4.07
C GLU A 99 -7.49 -9.98 3.53
N ASP A 100 -8.47 -10.26 4.39
CA ASP A 100 -9.89 -10.30 4.00
C ASP A 100 -10.39 -8.93 3.56
N LEU A 101 -10.00 -7.85 4.25
CA LEU A 101 -10.36 -6.48 3.87
C LEU A 101 -9.78 -6.08 2.51
N LEU A 102 -8.50 -6.40 2.26
CA LEU A 102 -7.86 -6.12 0.97
C LEU A 102 -8.47 -6.97 -0.15
N ARG A 103 -8.74 -8.25 0.11
CA ARG A 103 -9.41 -9.16 -0.85
C ARG A 103 -10.79 -8.64 -1.21
N ALA A 104 -11.61 -8.27 -0.22
CA ALA A 104 -12.96 -7.75 -0.46
C ALA A 104 -12.92 -6.45 -1.28
N ALA A 105 -11.94 -5.57 -1.03
CA ALA A 105 -11.77 -4.35 -1.82
C ALA A 105 -11.35 -4.65 -3.27
N LEU A 106 -10.46 -5.62 -3.48
CA LEU A 106 -10.05 -6.07 -4.81
C LEU A 106 -11.23 -6.68 -5.59
N GLU A 107 -11.99 -7.57 -4.97
CA GLU A 107 -13.19 -8.17 -5.58
C GLU A 107 -14.23 -7.10 -5.93
N GLY A 108 -14.43 -6.12 -5.04
CA GLY A 108 -15.32 -4.99 -5.26
C GLY A 108 -14.86 -4.03 -6.37
N SER A 109 -13.57 -4.00 -6.72
CA SER A 109 -13.05 -3.16 -7.81
C SER A 109 -13.47 -3.62 -9.20
N GLY A 110 -13.90 -4.88 -9.34
CA GLY A 110 -14.24 -5.49 -10.64
C GLY A 110 -13.04 -5.70 -11.59
N LYS A 111 -11.81 -5.41 -11.16
CA LYS A 111 -10.59 -5.59 -11.95
C LYS A 111 -9.93 -6.93 -11.65
N ALA A 112 -9.32 -7.52 -12.68
CA ALA A 112 -8.57 -8.76 -12.53
C ALA A 112 -7.38 -8.57 -11.58
N TRP A 113 -7.24 -9.51 -10.65
CA TRP A 113 -6.15 -9.53 -9.68
C TRP A 113 -5.60 -10.95 -9.53
N GLN A 114 -4.37 -11.06 -9.01
CA GLN A 114 -3.69 -12.34 -8.78
C GLN A 114 -3.21 -12.42 -7.33
N LEU A 115 -3.18 -13.64 -6.78
CA LEU A 115 -2.58 -13.89 -5.48
C LEU A 115 -1.05 -13.99 -5.62
N ASN A 116 -0.32 -13.36 -4.71
CA ASN A 116 1.13 -13.39 -4.61
C ASN A 116 1.51 -13.84 -3.20
N GLU A 117 1.44 -15.15 -2.98
CA GLU A 117 1.55 -15.75 -1.63
C GLU A 117 2.91 -15.44 -0.99
N GLY A 118 2.88 -14.92 0.24
CA GLY A 118 4.08 -14.72 1.06
C GLY A 118 4.94 -13.48 0.73
N ASP A 119 4.50 -12.63 -0.20
CA ASP A 119 5.27 -11.44 -0.62
C ASP A 119 4.79 -10.14 0.06
N GLY A 120 3.96 -10.26 1.11
CA GLY A 120 3.53 -9.15 1.95
C GLY A 120 4.69 -8.50 2.69
N ALA A 121 4.50 -7.27 3.16
CA ALA A 121 5.50 -6.63 4.02
C ALA A 121 5.48 -7.29 5.41
N PHE A 122 6.59 -7.29 6.16
CA PHE A 122 6.63 -7.94 7.48
C PHE A 122 5.62 -7.38 8.50
N TYR A 123 5.04 -6.21 8.24
CA TYR A 123 4.06 -5.51 9.09
C TYR A 123 2.61 -5.54 8.57
N GLY A 124 2.36 -6.09 7.39
CA GLY A 124 1.00 -6.18 6.86
C GLY A 124 0.91 -6.63 5.41
N PRO A 125 -0.28 -7.08 4.98
CA PRO A 125 -0.53 -7.44 3.59
C PRO A 125 -0.67 -6.18 2.72
N LYS A 126 -0.50 -6.34 1.42
CA LYS A 126 -0.54 -5.23 0.46
C LYS A 126 -1.15 -5.61 -0.87
N ILE A 127 -1.70 -4.63 -1.56
CA ILE A 127 -2.12 -4.70 -2.95
C ILE A 127 -1.04 -4.01 -3.78
N ASP A 128 -0.44 -4.72 -4.71
CA ASP A 128 0.58 -4.18 -5.63
C ASP A 128 -0.01 -3.97 -7.03
N VAL A 129 0.35 -2.85 -7.66
CA VAL A 129 0.01 -2.54 -9.06
C VAL A 129 1.21 -2.85 -9.94
N THR A 130 1.02 -3.78 -10.87
CA THR A 130 2.03 -4.15 -11.86
C THR A 130 1.61 -3.70 -13.26
N ILE A 131 2.51 -2.98 -13.94
CA ILE A 131 2.39 -2.62 -15.36
C ILE A 131 3.40 -3.41 -16.20
N GLU A 132 3.15 -3.51 -17.50
CA GLU A 132 4.05 -4.14 -18.47
C GLU A 132 4.69 -3.06 -19.35
N ASP A 133 6.02 -3.11 -19.54
CA ASP A 133 6.71 -2.23 -20.48
C ASP A 133 6.58 -2.72 -21.94
N SER A 134 7.05 -1.93 -22.90
CA SER A 134 6.98 -2.27 -24.33
C SER A 134 7.79 -3.52 -24.72
N LEU A 135 8.60 -4.07 -23.81
CA LEU A 135 9.40 -5.28 -24.00
C LEU A 135 8.80 -6.48 -23.27
N GLY A 136 7.59 -6.33 -22.70
CA GLY A 136 6.90 -7.38 -21.98
C GLY A 136 7.35 -7.59 -20.53
N ARG A 137 8.14 -6.66 -19.96
CA ARG A 137 8.66 -6.80 -18.60
C ARG A 137 7.70 -6.19 -17.60
N SER A 138 7.41 -6.93 -16.54
CA SER A 138 6.55 -6.46 -15.45
C SER A 138 7.30 -5.57 -14.46
N HIS A 139 6.71 -4.42 -14.13
CA HIS A 139 7.23 -3.47 -13.14
C HIS A 139 6.16 -3.17 -12.09
N GLN A 140 6.51 -3.28 -10.81
CA GLN A 140 5.66 -2.82 -9.72
C GLN A 140 5.79 -1.30 -9.57
N CYS A 141 4.66 -0.57 -9.60
CA CYS A 141 4.68 0.89 -9.57
C CYS A 141 3.98 1.49 -8.36
N ALA A 142 2.79 0.99 -8.00
CA ALA A 142 2.05 1.48 -6.84
C ALA A 142 1.74 0.34 -5.87
N THR A 143 1.44 0.71 -4.63
CA THR A 143 1.11 -0.25 -3.57
C THR A 143 0.14 0.38 -2.57
N VAL A 144 -0.84 -0.40 -2.11
CA VAL A 144 -1.74 -0.04 -1.00
C VAL A 144 -1.52 -1.05 0.10
N GLN A 145 -1.10 -0.58 1.27
CA GLN A 145 -0.66 -1.45 2.37
C GLN A 145 -1.55 -1.22 3.59
N LEU A 146 -1.94 -2.30 4.26
CA LEU A 146 -2.74 -2.21 5.48
C LEU A 146 -1.88 -2.59 6.69
N ASP A 147 -1.55 -1.58 7.49
CA ASP A 147 -0.62 -1.70 8.62
C ASP A 147 -1.33 -1.53 9.97
N PHE A 148 -1.38 -2.63 10.73
CA PHE A 148 -1.88 -2.64 12.11
C PHE A 148 -0.76 -2.57 13.16
N GLN A 149 0.51 -2.67 12.74
CA GLN A 149 1.67 -2.86 13.60
C GLN A 149 2.32 -1.54 14.01
N LEU A 150 2.59 -0.64 13.06
CA LEU A 150 3.24 0.64 13.40
C LEU A 150 2.42 1.49 14.37
N PRO A 151 1.08 1.61 14.25
CA PRO A 151 0.29 2.33 15.24
C PRO A 151 0.49 1.83 16.68
N GLN A 152 0.59 0.51 16.87
CA GLN A 152 0.84 -0.09 18.19
C GLN A 152 2.26 0.21 18.68
N ARG A 153 3.26 0.09 17.80
CA ARG A 153 4.67 0.34 18.15
C ARG A 153 4.95 1.79 18.52
N PHE A 154 4.24 2.73 17.93
CA PHE A 154 4.35 4.16 18.25
C PHE A 154 3.37 4.62 19.34
N ASP A 155 2.62 3.70 19.97
CA ASP A 155 1.62 4.00 20.99
C ASP A 155 0.60 5.07 20.53
N LEU A 156 0.12 4.93 19.28
CA LEU A 156 -0.82 5.87 18.69
C LEU A 156 -2.23 5.56 19.17
N SER A 157 -2.93 6.60 19.60
CA SER A 157 -4.32 6.52 20.05
C SER A 157 -5.15 7.70 19.56
N TYR A 158 -6.47 7.56 19.67
CA TYR A 158 -7.47 8.61 19.51
C TYR A 158 -8.57 8.39 20.56
N PHE A 159 -9.38 9.41 20.84
CA PHE A 159 -10.46 9.36 21.84
C PHE A 159 -11.82 9.84 21.30
#